data_AF-A0A5U2F8E9-F1
#
_entry.id   AF-A0A5U2F8E9-F1
#
_cell.length_a   1.000
_cell.length_b   1.000
_cell.length_c   1.000
_cell.angle_alpha   90.00
_cell.angle_beta   90.00
_cell.angle_gamma   90.00
#
_symmetry.space_group_name_H-M   'P 1'
#
loop_
_entity.id
_entity.type
_entity.pdbx_description
1 polymer ?
#
loop_
_entity_poly.entity_id
_entity_poly.type
_entity_poly.pdbx_seq_one_letter_code
_entity_poly.pdbx_strand_id
1 'polypeptide(L)'
;MSLEANLELNNQLLTQQNELQARNIALLERLVSTLASGVAMRPDTVAKVQEYHEARPAHEPEPKPEPEPQPETKAALTLDDLEFSDVIALACFYPEQVELSETMLQRAIDYRDAEGEKRVVQIDALDSALLGVKRAKALHKDVLLQLARDIISYWDDLTTLAGRRAFAETWLDAKPGERGTVKPKKASKQPRKGPFFVRHEDGKIGELSTEDELKAHIEAGYTEINKVEYLQCKEEAEKAEPDTGETDFAELRNQAQDLLMRLAKSGYRAEAVAALDSFGAQKLRFVEDKDLPALIARLDKALEAEDD
;
A
#
# COMPACT_ATOMS: atom_id res chain seq x y z
N MET A 1 50.08 -23.97 -3.04
CA MET A 1 49.11 -25.07 -2.84
C MET A 1 48.77 -25.59 -4.22
N SER A 2 49.14 -26.84 -4.54
CA SER A 2 48.85 -27.43 -5.85
C SER A 2 47.36 -27.80 -5.97
N LEU A 3 46.86 -27.87 -7.20
CA LEU A 3 45.48 -28.29 -7.47
C LEU A 3 45.17 -29.67 -6.87
N GLU A 4 46.17 -30.56 -6.90
CA GLU A 4 46.11 -31.91 -6.32
C GLU A 4 45.94 -31.88 -4.79
N ALA A 5 46.67 -31.00 -4.08
CA ALA A 5 46.52 -30.87 -2.63
C ALA A 5 45.13 -30.34 -2.23
N ASN A 6 44.53 -29.47 -3.05
CA ASN A 6 43.16 -29.01 -2.82
C ASN A 6 42.11 -30.09 -3.10
N LEU A 7 42.31 -30.91 -4.13
CA LEU A 7 41.43 -32.04 -4.43
C LEU A 7 41.50 -33.10 -3.34
N GLU A 8 42.70 -33.41 -2.86
CA GLU A 8 42.91 -34.36 -1.76
C GLU A 8 42.25 -33.88 -0.47
N LEU A 9 42.41 -32.59 -0.12
CA LEU A 9 41.73 -31.99 1.04
C LEU A 9 40.20 -32.04 0.90
N ASN A 10 39.67 -31.80 -0.30
CA ASN A 10 38.22 -31.83 -0.54
C ASN A 10 37.67 -33.25 -0.38
N ASN A 11 38.36 -34.26 -0.91
CA ASN A 11 38.00 -35.67 -0.72
C ASN A 11 38.04 -36.09 0.76
N GLN A 12 39.05 -35.62 1.51
CA GLN A 12 39.14 -35.85 2.96
C GLN A 12 37.98 -35.21 3.73
N LEU A 13 37.63 -33.96 3.39
CA LEU A 13 36.49 -33.26 4.00
C LEU A 13 35.16 -33.95 3.67
N LEU A 14 34.97 -34.40 2.43
CA LEU A 14 33.77 -35.12 2.01
C LEU A 14 33.63 -36.44 2.79
N THR A 15 34.74 -37.15 2.99
CA THR A 15 34.77 -38.41 3.77
C THR A 15 34.38 -38.15 5.22
N GLN A 16 34.97 -37.12 5.85
CA GLN A 16 34.62 -36.73 7.22
C GLN A 16 33.14 -36.31 7.35
N GLN A 17 32.62 -35.62 6.35
CA GLN A 17 31.22 -35.19 6.33
C GLN A 17 30.26 -36.39 6.25
N ASN A 18 30.57 -37.39 5.40
CA ASN A 18 29.79 -38.62 5.30
C ASN A 18 29.81 -39.42 6.61
N GLU A 19 30.97 -39.53 7.26
CA GLU A 19 31.08 -40.19 8.58
C GLU A 19 30.24 -39.48 9.65
N LEU A 20 30.25 -38.14 9.66
CA LEU A 20 29.48 -37.34 10.61
C LEU A 20 27.98 -37.46 10.35
N GLN A 21 27.57 -37.49 9.08
CA GLN A 21 26.18 -37.75 8.70
C GLN A 21 25.71 -39.14 9.16
N ALA A 22 26.53 -40.18 8.97
CA ALA A 22 26.22 -41.52 9.46
C ALA A 22 26.05 -41.55 10.99
N ARG A 23 26.91 -40.85 11.73
CA ARG A 23 26.78 -40.71 13.20
C ARG A 23 25.49 -40.01 13.61
N ASN A 24 25.11 -38.95 12.90
CA ASN A 24 23.88 -38.22 13.16
C ASN A 24 22.64 -39.09 12.90
N ILE A 25 22.61 -39.81 11.78
CA ILE A 25 21.50 -40.73 11.45
C ILE A 25 21.36 -41.80 12.54
N ALA A 26 22.46 -42.45 12.93
CA ALA A 26 22.44 -43.48 13.98
C ALA A 26 21.96 -42.91 15.34
N LEU A 27 22.33 -41.68 15.67
CA LEU A 27 21.88 -41.01 16.89
C LEU A 27 20.38 -40.68 16.83
N LEU A 28 19.90 -40.18 15.69
CA LEU A 28 18.48 -39.89 15.46
C LEU A 28 17.63 -41.16 15.53
N GLU A 29 18.05 -42.24 14.89
CA GLU A 29 17.36 -43.54 14.96
C GLU A 29 17.28 -44.07 16.40
N ARG A 30 18.36 -43.90 17.17
CA ARG A 30 18.38 -44.27 18.58
C ARG A 30 17.44 -43.40 19.42
N LEU A 31 17.39 -42.09 19.18
CA LEU A 31 16.46 -41.18 19.84
C LEU A 31 14.99 -41.51 19.52
N VAL A 32 14.70 -41.81 18.26
CA VAL A 32 13.35 -42.22 17.83
C VAL A 32 12.97 -43.54 18.52
N SER A 33 13.89 -44.51 18.56
CA SER A 33 13.65 -45.81 19.21
C SER A 33 13.46 -45.69 20.73
N THR A 34 14.18 -44.80 21.41
CA THR A 34 14.07 -44.62 22.86
C THR A 34 12.81 -43.84 23.25
N LEU A 35 12.43 -42.84 22.45
CA LEU A 35 11.16 -42.14 22.61
C LEU A 35 9.96 -43.06 22.35
N ALA A 36 10.05 -43.92 21.32
CA ALA A 36 8.99 -44.88 21.00
C ALA A 36 8.82 -45.99 22.04
N SER A 37 9.89 -46.37 22.75
CA SER A 37 9.87 -47.43 23.77
C SER A 37 9.60 -46.92 25.20
N GLY A 38 9.59 -45.61 25.44
CA GLY A 38 9.31 -45.02 26.76
C GLY A 38 10.38 -45.31 27.82
N VAL A 39 11.55 -45.82 27.45
CA VAL A 39 12.65 -46.15 28.37
C VAL A 39 13.61 -44.96 28.49
N ALA A 40 13.88 -44.53 29.72
CA ALA A 40 14.85 -43.46 30.00
C ALA A 40 16.28 -43.88 29.60
N MET A 41 16.92 -43.08 28.74
CA MET A 41 18.29 -43.29 28.28
C MET A 41 19.30 -43.25 29.45
N ARG A 42 20.10 -44.31 29.62
CA ARG A 42 21.31 -44.29 30.44
C ARG A 42 22.52 -43.90 29.58
N PRO A 43 23.43 -43.03 30.07
CA PRO A 43 24.51 -42.44 29.30
C PRO A 43 25.65 -43.42 28.89
N ASP A 44 25.72 -44.63 29.46
CA ASP A 44 26.93 -45.45 29.39
C ASP A 44 26.93 -46.60 28.37
N THR A 45 26.33 -46.42 27.19
CA THR A 45 26.50 -47.38 26.09
C THR A 45 26.93 -46.69 24.81
N VAL A 46 28.19 -46.25 24.81
CA VAL A 46 28.97 -45.99 23.60
C VAL A 46 29.30 -47.36 22.99
N ALA A 47 28.42 -47.85 22.13
CA ALA A 47 28.73 -48.97 21.26
C ALA A 47 29.78 -48.51 20.24
N LYS A 48 30.92 -49.19 20.19
CA LYS A 48 31.89 -49.09 19.10
C LYS A 48 31.16 -49.42 17.79
N VAL A 49 30.95 -48.42 16.94
CA VAL A 49 30.47 -48.62 15.57
C VAL A 49 31.65 -49.13 14.75
N GLN A 50 31.42 -50.20 13.99
CA GLN A 50 32.38 -50.89 13.14
C GLN A 50 33.10 -49.90 12.21
N GLU A 51 34.44 -49.96 12.22
CA GLU A 51 35.24 -49.54 11.09
C GLU A 51 34.71 -50.30 9.86
N TYR A 52 34.26 -49.55 8.85
CA TYR A 52 34.02 -50.12 7.53
C TYR A 52 35.37 -50.54 6.96
N HIS A 53 35.74 -51.81 7.15
CA HIS A 53 36.72 -52.45 6.30
C HIS A 53 36.02 -52.82 5.00
N GLU A 54 36.41 -52.13 3.93
CA GLU A 54 36.11 -52.49 2.56
C GLU A 54 36.57 -53.95 2.33
N ALA A 55 35.61 -54.88 2.24
CA ALA A 55 35.90 -56.28 1.97
C ALA A 55 36.31 -56.41 0.50
N ARG A 56 37.62 -56.38 0.25
CA ARG A 56 38.20 -56.73 -1.06
C ARG A 56 38.14 -58.26 -1.23
N PRO A 57 37.36 -58.81 -2.17
CA PRO A 57 37.46 -60.23 -2.49
C PRO A 57 38.79 -60.48 -3.22
N ALA A 58 39.51 -61.51 -2.79
CA ALA A 58 40.76 -61.93 -3.39
C ALA A 58 40.54 -62.77 -4.65
N HIS A 59 41.22 -62.35 -5.72
CA HIS A 59 41.71 -63.10 -6.90
C HIS A 59 40.75 -63.74 -7.94
N GLU A 60 41.07 -63.36 -9.20
CA GLU A 60 40.83 -63.96 -10.54
C GLU A 60 39.68 -63.38 -11.41
N PRO A 61 39.84 -63.26 -12.74
CA PRO A 61 41.01 -62.99 -13.60
C PRO A 61 40.94 -61.58 -14.23
N GLU A 62 42.01 -61.12 -14.90
CA GLU A 62 42.11 -59.77 -15.49
C GLU A 62 40.85 -59.37 -16.33
N PRO A 63 40.22 -58.21 -16.06
CA PRO A 63 39.09 -57.76 -16.86
C PRO A 63 39.58 -57.18 -18.18
N LYS A 64 38.96 -57.66 -19.27
CA LYS A 64 38.90 -57.01 -20.59
C LYS A 64 38.53 -55.53 -20.43
N PRO A 65 38.97 -54.63 -21.33
CA PRO A 65 38.74 -53.19 -21.19
C PRO A 65 37.25 -52.89 -21.07
N GLU A 66 36.83 -52.46 -19.88
CA GLU A 66 35.50 -51.89 -19.66
C GLU A 66 35.43 -50.49 -20.29
N PRO A 67 34.26 -50.11 -20.83
CA PRO A 67 34.06 -48.83 -21.48
C PRO A 67 34.13 -47.68 -20.46
N GLU A 68 34.62 -46.53 -20.91
CA GLU A 68 34.80 -45.31 -20.12
C GLU A 68 33.56 -44.95 -19.27
N PRO A 69 33.76 -44.41 -18.04
CA PRO A 69 32.66 -44.04 -17.16
C PRO A 69 31.80 -42.96 -17.82
N GLN A 70 30.52 -43.28 -18.01
CA GLN A 70 29.54 -42.25 -18.33
C GLN A 70 29.41 -41.31 -17.14
N PRO A 71 29.41 -39.98 -17.35
CA PRO A 71 29.27 -39.01 -16.27
C PRO A 71 27.93 -39.21 -15.58
N GLU A 72 27.95 -39.39 -14.25
CA GLU A 72 26.75 -39.30 -13.42
C GLU A 72 26.12 -37.92 -13.64
N THR A 73 25.01 -37.91 -14.36
CA THR A 73 24.18 -36.73 -14.55
C THR A 73 23.51 -36.46 -13.20
N LYS A 74 23.91 -35.37 -12.52
CA LYS A 74 23.10 -34.79 -11.44
C LYS A 74 21.66 -34.68 -11.96
N ALA A 75 20.72 -35.28 -11.25
CA ALA A 75 19.30 -35.13 -11.57
C ALA A 75 18.99 -33.63 -11.62
N ALA A 76 18.53 -33.14 -12.78
CA ALA A 76 18.19 -31.74 -12.95
C ALA A 76 17.02 -31.38 -12.04
N LEU A 77 17.10 -30.26 -11.32
CA LEU A 77 16.01 -29.77 -10.47
C LEU A 77 14.74 -29.56 -11.32
N THR A 78 13.62 -30.11 -10.87
CA THR A 78 12.33 -30.03 -11.55
C THR A 78 11.28 -29.33 -10.68
N LEU A 79 10.11 -29.02 -11.25
CA LEU A 79 9.01 -28.42 -10.50
C LEU A 79 8.49 -29.33 -9.38
N ASP A 80 8.65 -30.65 -9.50
CA ASP A 80 8.17 -31.61 -8.51
C ASP A 80 9.00 -31.59 -7.21
N ASP A 81 10.22 -31.08 -7.28
CA ASP A 81 11.13 -30.94 -6.14
C ASP A 81 10.77 -29.73 -5.24
N LEU A 82 9.88 -28.85 -5.70
CA LEU A 82 9.50 -27.62 -4.98
C LEU A 82 8.45 -27.88 -3.89
N GLU A 83 8.58 -27.20 -2.75
CA GLU A 83 7.53 -27.15 -1.73
C GLU A 83 6.37 -26.25 -2.17
N PHE A 84 5.25 -26.32 -1.44
CA PHE A 84 4.06 -25.53 -1.74
C PHE A 84 4.39 -24.03 -1.86
N SER A 85 5.10 -23.49 -0.87
CA SER A 85 5.44 -22.06 -0.81
C SER A 85 6.46 -21.67 -1.87
N ASP A 86 7.37 -22.57 -2.29
CA ASP A 86 8.31 -22.31 -3.38
C ASP A 86 7.55 -22.12 -4.71
N VAL A 87 6.52 -22.94 -4.97
CA VAL A 87 5.67 -22.77 -6.17
C VAL A 87 4.95 -21.42 -6.17
N ILE A 88 4.51 -20.95 -5.00
CA ILE A 88 3.89 -19.62 -4.86
C ILE A 88 4.91 -18.51 -5.13
N ALA A 89 6.12 -18.62 -4.56
CA ALA A 89 7.19 -17.67 -4.80
C ALA A 89 7.58 -17.63 -6.28
N LEU A 90 7.70 -18.79 -6.92
CA LEU A 90 7.98 -18.94 -8.34
C LEU A 90 6.91 -18.23 -9.21
N ALA A 91 5.63 -18.39 -8.87
CA ALA A 91 4.53 -17.72 -9.58
C ALA A 91 4.61 -16.19 -9.49
N CYS A 92 5.01 -15.66 -8.33
CA CYS A 92 5.15 -14.21 -8.15
C CYS A 92 6.39 -13.65 -8.84
N PHE A 93 7.50 -14.37 -8.86
CA PHE A 93 8.69 -13.95 -9.60
C PHE A 93 8.49 -14.01 -11.11
N TYR A 94 7.73 -15.00 -11.58
CA TYR A 94 7.50 -15.26 -12.99
C TYR A 94 5.98 -15.42 -13.24
N PRO A 95 5.25 -14.29 -13.24
CA PRO A 95 3.79 -14.28 -13.37
C PRO A 95 3.31 -14.74 -14.75
N GLU A 96 4.13 -14.54 -15.77
CA GLU A 96 3.88 -15.01 -17.13
C GLU A 96 4.31 -16.47 -17.30
N GLN A 97 3.69 -17.15 -18.27
CA GLN A 97 4.08 -18.51 -18.62
C GLN A 97 5.42 -18.48 -19.36
N VAL A 98 6.47 -18.91 -18.68
CA VAL A 98 7.86 -18.97 -19.18
C VAL A 98 8.39 -20.38 -19.02
N GLU A 99 9.32 -20.78 -19.90
CA GLU A 99 10.10 -22.01 -19.75
C GLU A 99 10.90 -21.96 -18.44
N LEU A 100 10.67 -22.95 -17.58
CA LEU A 100 11.31 -23.00 -16.26
C LEU A 100 12.75 -23.49 -16.41
N SER A 101 13.69 -22.67 -15.96
CA SER A 101 15.10 -23.07 -15.83
C SER A 101 15.44 -23.42 -14.38
N GLU A 102 16.49 -24.22 -14.20
CA GLU A 102 16.99 -24.62 -12.88
C GLU A 102 17.31 -23.42 -11.98
N THR A 103 17.80 -22.31 -12.55
CA THR A 103 18.10 -21.08 -11.79
C THR A 103 16.83 -20.40 -11.27
N MET A 104 15.73 -20.47 -12.02
CA MET A 104 14.44 -19.92 -11.60
C MET A 104 13.85 -20.74 -10.45
N LEU A 105 13.97 -22.06 -10.52
CA LEU A 105 13.54 -22.99 -9.47
C LEU A 105 14.38 -22.81 -8.20
N GLN A 106 15.71 -22.73 -8.33
CA GLN A 106 16.61 -22.50 -7.20
C GLN A 106 16.31 -21.16 -6.51
N ARG A 107 16.04 -20.10 -7.27
CA ARG A 107 15.64 -18.80 -6.70
C ARG A 107 14.38 -18.89 -5.84
N ALA A 108 13.41 -19.71 -6.23
CA ALA A 108 12.20 -19.92 -5.45
C ALA A 108 12.49 -20.67 -4.13
N ILE A 109 13.40 -21.64 -4.15
CA ILE A 109 13.88 -22.35 -2.96
C ILE A 109 14.65 -21.39 -2.04
N ASP A 110 15.58 -20.60 -2.59
CA ASP A 110 16.37 -19.63 -1.83
C ASP A 110 15.50 -18.56 -1.15
N TYR A 111 14.33 -18.25 -1.72
CA TYR A 111 13.38 -17.31 -1.13
C TYR A 111 12.79 -17.81 0.20
N ARG A 112 12.81 -19.12 0.47
CA ARG A 112 12.32 -19.70 1.73
C ARG A 112 13.01 -19.10 2.95
N ASP A 113 14.32 -18.92 2.85
CA ASP A 113 15.18 -18.37 3.90
C ASP A 113 15.33 -16.85 3.81
N ALA A 114 14.55 -16.17 2.95
CA ALA A 114 14.57 -14.72 2.88
C ALA A 114 13.97 -14.10 4.15
N GLU A 115 14.65 -13.07 4.67
CA GLU A 115 14.22 -12.31 5.85
C GLU A 115 14.23 -10.80 5.58
N GLY A 116 13.47 -10.04 6.37
CA GLY A 116 13.44 -8.59 6.34
C GLY A 116 13.02 -8.03 4.97
N GLU A 117 13.79 -7.08 4.43
CA GLU A 117 13.52 -6.41 3.16
C GLU A 117 13.53 -7.36 1.94
N LYS A 118 14.11 -8.55 2.07
CA LYS A 118 14.09 -9.56 1.01
C LYS A 118 12.73 -10.26 0.90
N ARG A 119 11.86 -10.15 1.91
CA ARG A 119 10.51 -10.71 1.88
C ARG A 119 9.57 -9.83 1.09
N VAL A 120 8.85 -10.46 0.17
CA VAL A 120 7.87 -9.82 -0.69
C VAL A 120 6.49 -10.07 -0.11
N VAL A 121 5.86 -8.99 0.38
CA VAL A 121 4.51 -9.03 0.99
C VAL A 121 3.46 -9.69 0.08
N GLN A 122 3.58 -9.51 -1.24
CA GLN A 122 2.71 -10.16 -2.22
C GLN A 122 2.81 -11.70 -2.16
N ILE A 123 4.02 -12.25 -2.04
CA ILE A 123 4.24 -13.70 -1.92
C ILE A 123 3.62 -14.22 -0.61
N ASP A 124 3.94 -13.58 0.51
CA ASP A 124 3.43 -14.01 1.83
C ASP A 124 1.90 -13.94 1.90
N ALA A 125 1.31 -12.91 1.27
CA ALA A 125 -0.14 -12.73 1.25
C ALA A 125 -0.86 -13.71 0.29
N LEU A 126 -0.20 -14.14 -0.79
CA LEU A 126 -0.71 -15.20 -1.67
C LEU A 126 -0.58 -16.58 -1.03
N ASP A 127 0.57 -16.87 -0.41
CA ASP A 127 0.83 -18.12 0.33
C ASP A 127 -0.21 -18.29 1.44
N SER A 128 -0.42 -17.26 2.27
CA SER A 128 -1.47 -17.24 3.30
C SER A 128 -2.89 -17.41 2.75
N ALA A 129 -3.16 -16.91 1.54
CA ALA A 129 -4.47 -17.08 0.90
C ALA A 129 -4.67 -18.55 0.54
N LEU A 130 -3.73 -19.13 -0.22
CA LEU A 130 -3.83 -20.48 -0.77
C LEU A 130 -3.65 -21.58 0.28
N LEU A 131 -2.88 -21.34 1.35
CA LEU A 131 -2.85 -22.22 2.53
C LEU A 131 -4.23 -22.36 3.19
N GLY A 132 -5.10 -21.36 3.05
CA GLY A 132 -6.49 -21.40 3.52
C GLY A 132 -7.43 -22.19 2.60
N VAL A 133 -7.00 -22.55 1.39
CA VAL A 133 -7.79 -23.31 0.41
C VAL A 133 -7.39 -24.78 0.49
N LYS A 134 -8.22 -25.60 1.13
CA LYS A 134 -7.88 -27.03 1.39
C LYS A 134 -7.54 -27.80 0.10
N ARG A 135 -8.25 -27.51 -0.98
CA ARG A 135 -8.04 -28.14 -2.30
C ARG A 135 -6.70 -27.75 -2.92
N ALA A 136 -6.23 -26.52 -2.70
CA ALA A 136 -4.98 -26.03 -3.27
C ALA A 136 -3.76 -26.83 -2.76
N LYS A 137 -3.78 -27.28 -1.50
CA LYS A 137 -2.70 -28.09 -0.92
C LYS A 137 -2.55 -29.47 -1.54
N ALA A 138 -3.60 -29.99 -2.17
CA ALA A 138 -3.61 -31.30 -2.80
C ALA A 138 -3.41 -31.25 -4.32
N LEU A 139 -3.17 -30.05 -4.89
CA LEU A 139 -2.95 -29.89 -6.32
C LEU A 139 -1.57 -30.38 -6.75
N HIS A 140 -1.48 -30.84 -7.99
CA HIS A 140 -0.20 -30.98 -8.68
C HIS A 140 0.49 -29.63 -8.78
N LYS A 141 1.83 -29.63 -8.78
CA LYS A 141 2.64 -28.41 -8.76
C LYS A 141 2.39 -27.52 -9.97
N ASP A 142 2.22 -28.10 -11.16
CA ASP A 142 1.85 -27.36 -12.39
C ASP A 142 0.52 -26.61 -12.24
N VAL A 143 -0.47 -27.28 -11.65
CA VAL A 143 -1.82 -26.73 -11.50
C VAL A 143 -1.84 -25.65 -10.42
N LEU A 144 -1.06 -25.84 -9.35
CA LEU A 144 -0.86 -24.84 -8.32
C LEU A 144 -0.15 -23.60 -8.88
N LEU A 145 0.88 -23.80 -9.71
CA LEU A 145 1.60 -22.72 -10.38
C LEU A 145 0.66 -21.93 -11.31
N GLN A 146 -0.18 -22.61 -12.08
CA GLN A 146 -1.17 -21.97 -12.93
C GLN A 146 -2.18 -21.15 -12.12
N LEU A 147 -2.75 -21.74 -11.06
CA LEU A 147 -3.68 -21.03 -10.16
C LEU A 147 -3.04 -19.78 -9.54
N ALA A 148 -1.80 -19.90 -9.07
CA ALA A 148 -1.07 -18.79 -8.47
C ALA A 148 -0.84 -17.66 -9.48
N ARG A 149 -0.42 -17.98 -10.72
CA ARG A 149 -0.28 -17.00 -11.81
C ARG A 149 -1.60 -16.32 -12.16
N ASP A 150 -2.69 -17.07 -12.25
CA ASP A 150 -4.01 -16.50 -12.53
C ASP A 150 -4.46 -15.54 -11.42
N ILE A 151 -4.21 -15.86 -10.14
CA ILE A 151 -4.47 -14.92 -9.03
C ILE A 151 -3.61 -13.65 -9.16
N ILE A 152 -2.34 -13.78 -9.53
CA ILE A 152 -1.44 -12.64 -9.70
C ILE A 152 -1.89 -11.74 -10.86
N SER A 153 -2.42 -12.30 -11.96
CA SER A 153 -2.97 -11.51 -13.07
C SER A 153 -4.16 -10.63 -12.67
N TYR A 154 -4.88 -11.00 -11.62
CA TYR A 154 -6.00 -10.24 -11.05
C TYR A 154 -5.67 -9.63 -9.67
N TRP A 155 -4.38 -9.42 -9.36
CA TRP A 155 -3.95 -9.02 -8.02
C TRP A 155 -4.63 -7.74 -7.50
N ASP A 156 -4.74 -6.73 -8.37
CA ASP A 156 -5.34 -5.43 -8.02
C ASP A 156 -6.85 -5.49 -7.80
N ASP A 157 -7.53 -6.44 -8.45
CA ASP A 157 -8.95 -6.72 -8.23
C ASP A 157 -9.19 -7.57 -6.97
N LEU A 158 -8.21 -8.38 -6.59
CA LEU A 158 -8.24 -9.30 -5.45
C LEU A 158 -7.53 -8.73 -4.22
N THR A 159 -8.04 -7.60 -3.73
CA THR A 159 -7.41 -6.83 -2.63
C THR A 159 -7.51 -7.48 -1.25
N THR A 160 -8.41 -8.45 -1.06
CA THR A 160 -8.63 -9.10 0.24
C THR A 160 -8.22 -10.57 0.23
N LEU A 161 -7.75 -11.05 1.39
CA LEU A 161 -7.44 -12.47 1.60
C LEU A 161 -8.65 -13.38 1.31
N ALA A 162 -9.84 -12.95 1.71
CA ALA A 162 -11.08 -13.67 1.44
C ALA A 162 -11.43 -13.68 -0.06
N GLY A 163 -11.24 -12.57 -0.76
CA GLY A 163 -11.44 -12.47 -2.21
C GLY A 163 -10.53 -13.41 -2.99
N ARG A 164 -9.24 -13.47 -2.64
CA ARG A 164 -8.27 -14.41 -3.24
C ARG A 164 -8.68 -15.87 -3.05
N ARG A 165 -9.11 -16.23 -1.84
CA ARG A 165 -9.60 -17.59 -1.54
C ARG A 165 -10.86 -17.94 -2.32
N ALA A 166 -11.82 -17.03 -2.38
CA ALA A 166 -13.07 -17.24 -3.11
C ALA A 166 -12.82 -17.39 -4.62
N PHE A 167 -11.90 -16.59 -5.18
CA PHE A 167 -11.48 -16.74 -6.56
C PHE A 167 -10.81 -18.10 -6.78
N ALA A 168 -9.89 -18.52 -5.91
CA ALA A 168 -9.24 -19.82 -6.01
C ALA A 168 -10.23 -20.99 -6.00
N GLU A 169 -11.23 -20.99 -5.12
CA GLU A 169 -12.27 -22.03 -5.11
C GLU A 169 -13.10 -22.01 -6.40
N THR A 170 -13.49 -20.82 -6.87
CA THR A 170 -14.25 -20.67 -8.14
C THR A 170 -13.42 -21.16 -9.33
N TRP A 171 -12.12 -20.87 -9.34
CA TRP A 171 -11.18 -21.33 -10.35
C TRP A 171 -11.02 -22.85 -10.32
N LEU A 172 -10.98 -23.44 -9.12
CA LEU A 172 -10.88 -24.89 -8.94
C LEU A 172 -12.17 -25.63 -9.30
N ASP A 173 -13.33 -24.98 -9.22
CA ASP A 173 -14.60 -25.51 -9.70
C ASP A 173 -14.70 -25.52 -11.24
N ALA A 174 -13.94 -24.63 -11.90
CA ALA A 174 -13.86 -24.61 -13.35
C ALA A 174 -13.07 -25.83 -13.89
N LYS A 175 -13.51 -26.34 -15.04
CA LYS A 175 -12.85 -27.45 -15.72
C LYS A 175 -11.44 -27.05 -16.18
N PRO A 176 -10.48 -28.00 -16.30
CA PRO A 176 -9.10 -27.71 -16.68
C PRO A 176 -8.92 -26.78 -17.90
N GLY A 177 -9.76 -26.89 -18.93
CA GLY A 177 -9.71 -26.03 -20.12
C GLY A 177 -10.49 -24.71 -20.02
N GLU A 178 -11.31 -24.52 -18.98
CA GLU A 178 -12.17 -23.33 -18.80
C GLU A 178 -11.59 -22.36 -17.75
N ARG A 179 -10.56 -22.78 -17.01
CA ARG A 179 -9.92 -22.03 -15.91
C ARG A 179 -9.42 -20.64 -16.30
N GLY A 180 -8.79 -20.51 -17.46
CA GLY A 180 -8.29 -19.20 -17.96
C GLY A 180 -9.41 -18.19 -18.28
N THR A 181 -10.68 -18.61 -18.29
CA THR A 181 -11.83 -17.72 -18.50
C THR A 181 -12.47 -17.26 -17.19
N VAL A 182 -12.04 -17.81 -16.05
CA VAL A 182 -12.56 -17.47 -14.73
C VAL A 182 -12.09 -16.07 -14.37
N LYS A 183 -13.06 -15.19 -14.10
CA LYS A 183 -12.81 -13.81 -13.67
C LYS A 183 -13.15 -13.64 -12.19
N PRO A 184 -12.44 -12.76 -11.47
CA PRO A 184 -12.82 -12.40 -10.11
C PRO A 184 -14.25 -11.87 -10.10
N LYS A 185 -15.05 -12.35 -9.15
CA LYS A 185 -16.30 -11.67 -8.81
C LYS A 185 -15.91 -10.30 -8.32
N LYS A 186 -16.33 -9.23 -9.02
CA LYS A 186 -16.13 -7.86 -8.56
C LYS A 186 -16.59 -7.79 -7.12
N ALA A 187 -15.65 -7.62 -6.20
CA ALA A 187 -16.01 -7.31 -4.84
C ALA A 187 -16.87 -6.05 -4.93
N SER A 188 -18.10 -6.11 -4.44
CA SER A 188 -18.81 -4.88 -4.12
C SER A 188 -17.95 -4.20 -3.08
N LYS A 189 -17.04 -3.30 -3.50
CA LYS A 189 -16.50 -2.29 -2.60
C LYS A 189 -17.76 -1.64 -2.05
N GLN A 190 -18.11 -1.96 -0.80
CA GLN A 190 -19.21 -1.25 -0.19
C GLN A 190 -18.79 0.22 -0.25
N PRO A 191 -19.58 1.06 -0.91
CA PRO A 191 -19.20 2.45 -1.07
C PRO A 191 -18.92 3.01 0.31
N ARG A 192 -17.80 3.71 0.47
CA ARG A 192 -17.52 4.44 1.71
C ARG A 192 -18.76 5.29 1.98
N LYS A 193 -19.29 5.20 3.19
CA LYS A 193 -20.39 6.05 3.64
C LYS A 193 -19.80 7.30 4.29
N GLY A 194 -20.26 8.46 3.84
CA GLY A 194 -19.80 9.75 4.32
C GLY A 194 -20.20 10.02 5.78
N PRO A 195 -19.80 11.18 6.32
CA PRO A 195 -19.50 12.40 5.58
C PRO A 195 -18.07 12.45 4.99
N PHE A 196 -17.97 12.91 3.74
CA PHE A 196 -16.73 13.31 3.07
C PHE A 196 -16.69 14.83 2.97
N PHE A 197 -15.52 15.42 3.18
CA PHE A 197 -15.35 16.87 3.08
C PHE A 197 -14.45 17.17 1.89
N VAL A 198 -14.81 18.16 1.10
CA VAL A 198 -14.07 18.54 -0.10
C VAL A 198 -13.84 20.05 -0.16
N ARG A 199 -12.73 20.45 -0.79
CA ARG A 199 -12.35 21.85 -1.05
C ARG A 199 -11.89 22.04 -2.49
N HIS A 200 -12.35 23.12 -3.11
CA HIS A 200 -11.88 23.59 -4.41
C HIS A 200 -10.83 24.70 -4.26
N GLU A 201 -10.02 24.93 -5.28
CA GLU A 201 -9.05 26.04 -5.33
C GLU A 201 -9.73 27.41 -5.20
N ASP A 202 -10.96 27.55 -5.70
CA ASP A 202 -11.78 28.77 -5.59
C ASP A 202 -12.34 29.02 -4.16
N GLY A 203 -11.88 28.28 -3.14
CA GLY A 203 -12.33 28.42 -1.75
C GLY A 203 -13.70 27.80 -1.44
N LYS A 204 -14.37 27.19 -2.42
CA LYS A 204 -15.64 26.48 -2.21
C LYS A 204 -15.40 25.19 -1.43
N ILE A 205 -16.23 24.96 -0.41
CA ILE A 205 -16.21 23.74 0.41
C ILE A 205 -17.54 22.99 0.32
N GLY A 206 -17.48 21.66 0.47
CA GLY A 206 -18.66 20.79 0.40
C GLY A 206 -18.62 19.64 1.40
N GLU A 207 -19.79 19.23 1.89
CA GLU A 207 -19.99 18.01 2.69
C GLU A 207 -20.83 17.03 1.88
N LEU A 208 -20.31 15.83 1.65
CA LEU A 208 -20.88 14.81 0.77
C LEU A 208 -21.19 13.54 1.56
N SER A 209 -22.29 12.87 1.24
CA SER A 209 -22.73 11.69 1.98
C SER A 209 -22.38 10.38 1.28
N THR A 210 -22.08 10.44 -0.01
CA THR A 210 -21.83 9.26 -0.85
C THR A 210 -20.49 9.30 -1.57
N GLU A 211 -19.93 8.12 -1.86
CA GLU A 211 -18.68 8.00 -2.59
C GLU A 211 -18.82 8.46 -4.07
N ASP A 212 -20.01 8.35 -4.64
CA ASP A 212 -20.28 8.80 -6.02
C ASP A 212 -20.27 10.33 -6.12
N GLU A 213 -20.84 11.02 -5.14
CA GLU A 213 -20.72 12.49 -5.03
C GLU A 213 -19.25 12.90 -4.84
N LEU A 214 -18.49 12.19 -4.02
CA LEU A 214 -17.07 12.45 -3.79
C LEU A 214 -16.27 12.32 -5.09
N LYS A 215 -16.48 11.25 -5.85
CA LYS A 215 -15.82 11.04 -7.15
C LYS A 215 -16.16 12.14 -8.14
N ALA A 216 -17.43 12.52 -8.24
CA ALA A 216 -17.86 13.60 -9.14
C ALA A 216 -17.19 14.93 -8.78
N HIS A 217 -17.00 15.23 -7.49
CA HIS A 217 -16.30 16.45 -7.06
C HIS A 217 -14.79 16.37 -7.32
N ILE A 218 -14.16 15.21 -7.10
CA ILE A 218 -12.73 15.03 -7.43
C ILE A 218 -12.50 15.20 -8.94
N GLU A 219 -13.36 14.65 -9.79
CA GLU A 219 -13.31 14.84 -11.24
C GLU A 219 -13.56 16.30 -11.66
N ALA A 220 -14.36 17.04 -10.88
CA ALA A 220 -14.59 18.46 -11.07
C ALA A 220 -13.47 19.36 -10.49
N GLY A 221 -12.37 18.79 -9.99
CA GLY A 221 -11.20 19.54 -9.50
C GLY A 221 -11.18 19.80 -7.99
N TYR A 222 -12.07 19.19 -7.21
CA TYR A 222 -12.04 19.29 -5.75
C TYR A 222 -11.04 18.31 -5.13
N THR A 223 -10.55 18.67 -3.95
CA THR A 223 -9.66 17.83 -3.14
C THR A 223 -10.40 17.35 -1.89
N GLU A 224 -10.28 16.07 -1.55
CA GLU A 224 -10.81 15.54 -0.28
C GLU A 224 -9.96 16.06 0.87
N ILE A 225 -10.61 16.68 1.85
CA ILE A 225 -10.00 17.27 3.05
C ILE A 225 -10.57 16.61 4.30
N ASN A 226 -9.90 16.80 5.43
CA ASN A 226 -10.39 16.27 6.70
C ASN A 226 -11.46 17.18 7.33
N LYS A 227 -12.17 16.69 8.36
CA LYS A 227 -13.21 17.46 9.06
C LYS A 227 -12.70 18.76 9.69
N VAL A 228 -11.46 18.77 10.20
CA VAL A 228 -10.86 19.93 10.86
C VAL A 228 -10.59 21.03 9.82
N GLU A 229 -10.01 20.67 8.69
CA GLU A 229 -9.78 21.57 7.56
C GLU A 229 -11.10 22.13 7.01
N TYR A 230 -12.14 21.30 6.95
CA TYR A 230 -13.47 21.76 6.51
C TYR A 230 -14.05 22.80 7.47
N LEU A 231 -13.96 22.54 8.78
CA LEU A 231 -14.42 23.49 9.80
C LEU A 231 -13.60 24.78 9.78
N GLN A 232 -12.28 24.70 9.57
CA GLN A 232 -11.43 25.89 9.41
C GLN A 232 -11.83 26.72 8.19
N CYS A 233 -11.98 26.11 7.02
CA CYS A 233 -12.44 26.82 5.82
C CYS A 233 -13.85 27.37 5.97
N LYS A 234 -14.73 26.66 6.71
CA LYS A 234 -16.07 27.15 7.03
C LYS A 234 -16.04 28.35 7.97
N GLU A 235 -15.22 28.31 9.02
CA GLU A 235 -15.00 29.44 9.92
C GLU A 235 -14.35 30.62 9.22
N GLU A 236 -13.42 30.38 8.28
CA GLU A 236 -12.82 31.43 7.44
C GLU A 236 -13.86 32.05 6.50
N ALA A 237 -14.75 31.25 5.92
CA ALA A 237 -15.86 31.74 5.10
C ALA A 237 -16.91 32.51 5.93
N GLU A 238 -17.20 32.08 7.16
CA GLU A 238 -18.09 32.79 8.10
C GLU A 238 -17.43 34.05 8.67
N LYS A 239 -16.10 34.05 8.87
CA LYS A 239 -15.33 35.27 9.20
C LYS A 239 -15.14 36.20 8.00
N ALA A 240 -15.27 35.67 6.79
CA ALA A 240 -15.29 36.42 5.54
C ALA A 240 -16.70 36.87 5.13
N GLU A 241 -17.67 36.87 6.05
CA GLU A 241 -18.79 37.79 5.92
C GLU A 241 -18.23 39.20 5.62
N PRO A 242 -18.89 39.98 4.74
CA PRO A 242 -18.43 41.32 4.43
C PRO A 242 -18.31 42.05 5.75
N ASP A 243 -17.13 42.62 5.98
CA ASP A 243 -16.84 43.63 6.98
C ASP A 243 -18.12 44.41 7.32
N THR A 244 -18.85 43.96 8.35
CA THR A 244 -19.62 44.89 9.17
C THR A 244 -18.55 45.63 9.93
N GLY A 245 -17.83 46.49 9.19
CA GLY A 245 -16.96 47.46 9.77
C GLY A 245 -17.78 48.08 10.88
N GLU A 246 -17.18 48.17 12.06
CA GLU A 246 -17.40 49.36 12.85
C GLU A 246 -17.23 50.50 11.86
N THR A 247 -18.35 50.95 11.30
CA THR A 247 -18.39 52.14 10.47
C THR A 247 -17.90 53.18 11.44
N ASP A 248 -16.66 53.64 11.29
CA ASP A 248 -16.10 54.55 12.27
C ASP A 248 -16.86 55.86 12.09
N PHE A 249 -17.94 55.99 12.88
CA PHE A 249 -18.81 57.13 12.84
C PHE A 249 -18.05 58.39 13.27
N ALA A 250 -16.90 58.25 13.94
CA ALA A 250 -16.00 59.37 14.19
C ALA A 250 -15.31 59.82 12.89
N GLU A 251 -14.83 58.90 12.05
CA GLU A 251 -14.28 59.22 10.73
C GLU A 251 -15.34 59.81 9.80
N LEU A 252 -16.54 59.24 9.74
CA LEU A 252 -17.64 59.79 8.95
C LEU A 252 -18.07 61.19 9.45
N ARG A 253 -18.10 61.43 10.76
CA ARG A 253 -18.36 62.77 11.30
C ARG A 253 -17.25 63.75 10.93
N ASN A 254 -15.99 63.33 10.95
CA ASN A 254 -14.88 64.18 10.53
C ASN A 254 -14.98 64.51 9.04
N GLN A 255 -15.29 63.53 8.18
CA GLN A 255 -15.49 63.75 6.76
C GLN A 255 -16.65 64.71 6.47
N ALA A 256 -17.81 64.49 7.09
CA ALA A 256 -18.95 65.40 6.95
C ALA A 256 -18.64 66.81 7.45
N GLN A 257 -17.83 66.94 8.52
CA GLN A 257 -17.38 68.23 9.04
C GLN A 257 -16.48 68.97 8.05
N ASP A 258 -15.54 68.26 7.41
CA ASP A 258 -14.63 68.85 6.43
C ASP A 258 -15.37 69.29 5.17
N LEU A 259 -16.34 68.50 4.69
CA LEU A 259 -17.17 68.87 3.54
C LEU A 259 -18.06 70.09 3.83
N LEU A 260 -18.68 70.14 5.02
CA LEU A 260 -19.43 71.32 5.46
C LEU A 260 -18.54 72.57 5.56
N MET A 261 -17.31 72.42 6.07
CA MET A 261 -16.35 73.52 6.10
C MET A 261 -15.91 73.97 4.70
N ARG A 262 -15.77 73.03 3.76
CA ARG A 262 -15.41 73.34 2.37
C ARG A 262 -16.53 74.13 1.69
N LEU A 263 -17.77 73.65 1.75
CA LEU A 263 -18.97 74.35 1.24
C LEU A 263 -19.16 75.74 1.88
N ALA A 264 -18.93 75.86 3.19
CA ALA A 264 -19.06 77.12 3.88
C ALA A 264 -17.96 78.15 3.50
N LYS A 265 -16.80 77.66 3.07
CA LYS A 265 -15.68 78.47 2.55
C LYS A 265 -15.85 78.81 1.07
N SER A 266 -16.42 77.92 0.24
CA SER A 266 -16.69 78.19 -1.17
C SER A 266 -17.90 79.09 -1.42
N GLY A 267 -18.69 79.40 -0.38
CA GLY A 267 -19.79 80.37 -0.44
C GLY A 267 -21.18 79.73 -0.49
N TYR A 268 -21.27 78.40 -0.61
CA TYR A 268 -22.51 77.61 -0.64
C TYR A 268 -23.07 77.31 0.75
N ARG A 269 -23.07 78.32 1.64
CA ARG A 269 -23.59 78.17 3.01
C ARG A 269 -25.07 77.79 3.04
N ALA A 270 -25.85 78.26 2.07
CA ALA A 270 -27.27 77.91 1.96
C ALA A 270 -27.46 76.41 1.67
N GLU A 271 -26.60 75.79 0.87
CA GLU A 271 -26.68 74.38 0.52
C GLU A 271 -26.18 73.47 1.65
N ALA A 272 -25.13 73.88 2.35
CA ALA A 272 -24.68 73.21 3.58
C ALA A 272 -25.79 73.18 4.64
N VAL A 273 -26.52 74.28 4.80
CA VAL A 273 -27.67 74.36 5.72
C VAL A 273 -28.85 73.53 5.22
N ALA A 274 -29.17 73.58 3.92
CA ALA A 274 -30.24 72.77 3.34
C ALA A 274 -29.96 71.26 3.40
N ALA A 275 -28.70 70.85 3.28
CA ALA A 275 -28.29 69.46 3.46
C ALA A 275 -28.54 69.01 4.91
N LEU A 276 -28.14 69.79 5.91
CA LEU A 276 -28.40 69.48 7.31
C LEU A 276 -29.90 69.49 7.66
N ASP A 277 -30.66 70.46 7.12
CA ASP A 277 -32.11 70.59 7.32
C ASP A 277 -32.88 69.39 6.72
N SER A 278 -32.37 68.79 5.64
CA SER A 278 -32.96 67.58 5.05
C SER A 278 -32.90 66.35 5.96
N PHE A 279 -32.03 66.37 6.99
CA PHE A 279 -31.97 65.37 8.06
C PHE A 279 -32.55 65.90 9.39
N GLY A 280 -33.28 67.03 9.36
CA GLY A 280 -33.89 67.64 10.53
C GLY A 280 -32.90 68.21 11.55
N ALA A 281 -31.64 68.42 11.16
CA ALA A 281 -30.56 68.84 12.04
C ALA A 281 -30.10 70.27 11.72
N GLN A 282 -29.84 71.08 12.75
CA GLN A 282 -29.25 72.42 12.56
C GLN A 282 -27.71 72.40 12.56
N LYS A 283 -27.09 71.35 13.10
CA LYS A 283 -25.64 71.18 13.21
C LYS A 283 -25.30 69.69 13.06
N LEU A 284 -24.11 69.39 12.53
CA LEU A 284 -23.65 68.01 12.32
C LEU A 284 -23.73 67.11 13.56
N ARG A 285 -23.50 67.65 14.76
CA ARG A 285 -23.62 66.89 16.02
C ARG A 285 -25.03 66.36 16.32
N PHE A 286 -26.05 66.89 15.66
CA PHE A 286 -27.45 66.48 15.83
C PHE A 286 -27.90 65.50 14.74
N VAL A 287 -27.02 65.14 13.80
CA VAL A 287 -27.27 64.10 12.80
C VAL A 287 -26.95 62.75 13.44
N GLU A 288 -27.88 61.80 13.34
CA GLU A 288 -27.71 60.44 13.86
C GLU A 288 -26.63 59.68 13.06
N ASP A 289 -25.93 58.77 13.73
CA ASP A 289 -24.79 58.05 13.13
C ASP A 289 -25.16 57.30 11.85
N LYS A 290 -26.35 56.69 11.82
CA LYS A 290 -26.90 55.98 10.65
C LYS A 290 -27.13 56.87 9.42
N ASP A 291 -27.28 58.18 9.61
CA ASP A 291 -27.60 59.14 8.55
C ASP A 291 -26.35 59.85 8.00
N LEU A 292 -25.17 59.65 8.62
CA LEU A 292 -23.90 60.26 8.20
C LEU A 292 -23.48 59.88 6.77
N PRO A 293 -23.55 58.61 6.32
CA PRO A 293 -23.17 58.28 4.94
C PRO A 293 -24.03 58.98 3.90
N ALA A 294 -25.34 59.08 4.16
CA ALA A 294 -26.29 59.75 3.27
C ALA A 294 -26.07 61.27 3.24
N LEU A 295 -25.70 61.86 4.38
CA LEU A 295 -25.33 63.27 4.46
C LEU A 295 -24.04 63.57 3.68
N ILE A 296 -22.99 62.75 3.83
CA ILE A 296 -21.72 62.90 3.11
C ILE A 296 -21.96 62.87 1.60
N ALA A 297 -22.68 61.87 1.09
CA ALA A 297 -23.00 61.77 -0.33
C ALA A 297 -23.75 63.00 -0.87
N ARG A 298 -24.61 63.62 -0.04
CA ARG A 298 -25.32 64.84 -0.42
C ARG A 298 -24.41 66.07 -0.43
N LEU A 299 -23.48 66.17 0.51
CA LEU A 299 -22.50 67.25 0.58
C LEU A 299 -21.48 67.16 -0.57
N ASP A 300 -21.01 65.95 -0.89
CA ASP A 300 -20.14 65.71 -2.04
C ASP A 300 -20.83 66.10 -3.34
N LYS A 301 -22.10 65.71 -3.53
CA LYS A 301 -22.88 66.13 -4.70
C LYS A 301 -23.06 67.65 -4.82
N ALA A 302 -23.21 68.34 -3.70
CA ALA A 302 -23.30 69.81 -3.68
C ALA A 302 -21.96 70.48 -4.03
N LEU A 303 -20.84 69.85 -3.66
CA LEU A 303 -19.49 70.29 -4.06
C LEU A 303 -19.18 69.97 -5.52
N GLU A 304 -19.60 68.83 -6.05
CA GLU A 304 -19.40 68.52 -7.48
C GLU A 304 -20.20 69.44 -8.39
N ALA A 305 -21.35 69.95 -7.93
CA ALA A 305 -22.12 70.98 -8.64
C ALA A 305 -21.43 72.36 -8.63
N GLU A 306 -20.32 72.53 -7.91
CA GLU A 306 -19.46 73.72 -7.94
C GLU A 306 -18.45 73.70 -9.11
N ASP A 307 -18.10 72.51 -9.62
CA ASP A 307 -17.06 72.29 -10.64
C ASP A 307 -17.60 72.26 -12.10
N ASP A 308 -18.92 72.34 -12.29
CA ASP A 308 -19.62 72.45 -13.59
C ASP A 308 -20.14 73.89 -13.86
#